data_AF-Q0WLP8-F1
#
_entry.id   AF-Q0WLP8-F1
#
_cell.length_a   1.000
_cell.length_b   1.000
_cell.length_c   1.000
_cell.angle_alpha   90.00
_cell.angle_beta   90.00
_cell.angle_gamma   90.00
#
_symmetry.space_group_name_H-M   'P 1'
#
loop_
_entity.id
_entity.type
_entity.pdbx_description
1 polymer ?
#
loop_
_entity_poly.entity_id
_entity_poly.type
_entity_poly.pdbx_seq_one_letter_code
_entity_poly.pdbx_strand_id
1 'polypeptide(L)' 'LAKKDDRKGAVVYNRYYHVFSEGELERLASGVGNAMIVDRFFDKSNWCIVLQKEALNQD' A
#
# COMPACT_ATOMS: atom_id res chain seq x y z
N LEU A 1 13.11 -11.90 -13.86
CA LEU A 1 13.34 -13.14 -14.64
C LEU A 1 12.66 -14.31 -13.96
N ALA A 2 11.99 -15.15 -14.73
CA ALA A 2 11.38 -16.39 -14.24
C ALA A 2 12.45 -17.49 -14.08
N LYS A 3 12.37 -18.30 -13.04
CA LYS A 3 13.25 -19.46 -12.81
C LYS A 3 12.41 -20.74 -12.77
N LYS A 4 12.82 -21.77 -13.48
CA LYS A 4 12.19 -23.09 -13.40
C LYS A 4 12.57 -23.76 -12.08
N ASP A 5 11.60 -24.15 -11.27
CA ASP A 5 11.78 -24.95 -10.06
C ASP A 5 11.31 -26.37 -10.32
N ASP A 6 12.26 -27.23 -10.70
CA ASP A 6 11.98 -28.62 -11.06
C ASP A 6 11.44 -29.45 -9.88
N ARG A 7 11.68 -29.05 -8.62
CA ARG A 7 11.14 -29.74 -7.43
C ARG A 7 9.65 -29.47 -7.24
N LYS A 8 9.18 -28.30 -7.68
CA LYS A 8 7.76 -27.90 -7.62
C LYS A 8 7.03 -28.11 -8.94
N GLY A 9 7.74 -28.55 -9.99
CA GLY A 9 7.20 -28.67 -11.35
C GLY A 9 6.69 -27.35 -11.92
N ALA A 10 7.19 -26.21 -11.45
CA ALA A 10 6.60 -24.90 -11.71
C ALA A 10 7.65 -23.85 -12.09
N VAL A 11 7.23 -22.85 -12.85
CA VAL A 11 8.03 -21.66 -13.10
C VAL A 11 7.76 -20.63 -12.01
N VAL A 12 8.81 -20.23 -11.31
CA VAL A 12 8.76 -19.27 -10.20
C VAL A 12 9.11 -17.87 -10.73
N TYR A 13 8.26 -16.91 -10.38
CA TYR A 13 8.49 -15.49 -10.62
C TYR A 13 8.75 -14.78 -9.29
N ASN A 14 9.74 -13.89 -9.28
CA ASN A 14 9.94 -12.99 -8.16
C ASN A 14 8.88 -11.89 -8.22
N ARG A 15 8.31 -11.56 -7.07
CA ARG A 15 7.39 -10.44 -6.92
C ARG A 15 8.17 -9.22 -6.47
N TYR A 16 7.91 -8.08 -7.12
CA TYR A 16 8.39 -6.79 -6.63
C TYR A 16 7.55 -6.35 -5.44
N TYR A 17 8.21 -5.80 -4.43
CA TYR A 17 7.59 -5.20 -3.27
C TYR A 17 8.24 -3.83 -3.01
N HIS A 18 7.41 -2.85 -2.69
CA HIS A 18 7.86 -1.57 -2.16
C HIS A 18 7.64 -1.57 -0.65
N VAL A 19 8.71 -1.36 0.13
CA VAL A 19 8.64 -1.32 1.58
C VAL A 19 8.57 0.14 1.99
N PHE A 20 7.43 0.54 2.54
CA PHE A 20 7.22 1.92 2.97
C PHE A 20 8.04 2.26 4.21
N SER A 21 8.61 3.45 4.21
CA SER A 21 9.17 4.08 5.40
C SER A 21 8.09 4.82 6.19
N GLU A 22 8.37 5.16 7.45
CA GLU A 22 7.44 5.94 8.28
C GLU A 22 7.02 7.24 7.59
N GLY A 23 5.71 7.51 7.58
CA GLY A 23 5.13 8.71 6.97
C GLY A 23 5.09 8.70 5.44
N GLU A 24 5.67 7.71 4.76
CA GLU A 24 5.70 7.67 3.29
C GLU A 24 4.32 7.41 2.70
N LEU A 25 3.58 6.47 3.29
CA LEU A 25 2.25 6.09 2.84
C LEU A 25 1.27 7.26 3.01
N GLU A 26 1.37 8.00 4.11
CA GLU A 26 0.58 9.19 4.41
C GLU A 26 0.86 10.32 3.42
N ARG A 27 2.12 10.58 3.09
CA ARG A 27 2.50 11.62 2.11
C ARG A 27 1.96 11.30 0.73
N LEU A 28 2.03 10.05 0.30
CA LEU A 28 1.48 9.61 -0.99
C LEU A 28 -0.06 9.71 -1.00
N ALA A 29 -0.72 9.23 0.05
CA ALA A 29 -2.16 9.24 0.15
C ALA A 29 -2.75 10.66 0.28
N SER A 30 -2.02 11.61 0.88
CA SER A 30 -2.40 13.03 0.93
C SER A 30 -2.54 13.67 -0.46
N GLY A 31 -1.98 13.07 -1.51
CA GLY A 31 -2.18 13.50 -2.90
C GLY A 31 -3.53 13.09 -3.50
N VAL A 32 -4.33 12.27 -2.81
CA VAL A 32 -5.64 11.80 -3.29
C VAL A 32 -6.71 12.85 -2.94
N GLY A 33 -7.10 13.66 -3.93
CA GLY A 33 -7.91 14.87 -3.72
C GLY A 33 -9.37 14.69 -3.27
N ASN A 34 -9.83 13.48 -2.96
CA ASN A 34 -11.18 13.22 -2.44
C ASN A 34 -11.16 12.27 -1.24
N ALA A 35 -10.02 12.18 -0.55
CA ALA A 35 -9.83 11.33 0.60
C ALA A 35 -9.01 12.04 1.67
N MET A 36 -9.45 11.94 2.91
CA MET A 36 -8.75 12.44 4.09
C MET A 36 -8.24 11.27 4.92
N ILE A 37 -7.02 11.39 5.45
CA ILE A 37 -6.47 10.42 6.43
C ILE A 37 -7.12 10.72 7.78
N VAL A 38 -7.83 9.73 8.33
CA VAL A 38 -8.51 9.85 9.63
C VAL A 38 -7.81 9.10 10.75
N ASP A 39 -6.97 8.11 10.41
CA ASP A 39 -6.14 7.40 11.38
C ASP A 39 -4.86 6.85 10.73
N ARG A 40 -3.83 6.62 11.53
CA ARG A 40 -2.57 6.01 11.12
C ARG A 40 -2.00 5.17 12.25
N PHE A 41 -1.50 3.98 11.93
CA PHE A 41 -0.96 3.06 12.92
C PHE A 41 0.06 2.11 12.32
N PHE A 42 0.83 1.47 13.19
CA PHE A 42 1.79 0.44 12.84
C PHE A 42 1.37 -0.89 13.47
N ASP A 43 1.16 -1.92 12.65
CA ASP A 43 0.81 -3.27 13.11
C ASP A 43 1.63 -4.34 12.38
N LYS A 44 2.22 -5.27 13.14
CA LYS A 44 2.97 -6.43 12.63
C LYS A 44 3.92 -6.11 11.46
N SER A 45 4.74 -5.07 11.63
CA SER A 45 5.70 -4.61 10.61
C SER A 45 5.08 -3.97 9.36
N ASN A 46 3.86 -3.44 9.46
CA ASN A 46 3.19 -2.72 8.37
C ASN A 46 2.77 -1.32 8.82
N TRP A 47 2.96 -0.35 7.93
CA TRP A 47 2.35 0.96 8.03
C TRP A 47 0.93 0.92 7.47
N CYS A 48 -0.03 1.42 8.24
CA CYS A 48 -1.45 1.41 7.91
C CYS A 48 -2.03 2.82 8.03
N ILE A 49 -2.92 3.17 7.10
CA ILE A 49 -3.71 4.40 7.15
C ILE A 49 -5.19 4.07 6.97
N VAL A 50 -6.06 4.83 7.63
CA VAL A 50 -7.50 4.79 7.40
C VAL A 50 -7.88 6.06 6.64
N LEU A 51 -8.54 5.87 5.50
CA LEU A 51 -9.03 6.96 4.65
C LEU A 51 -10.53 7.08 4.74
N GLN A 52 -11.01 8.32 4.82
CA GLN A 52 -12.42 8.66 4.66
C GLN A 52 -12.58 9.47 3.36
N LYS A 53 -13.62 9.15 2.58
CA LYS A 53 -13.97 9.96 1.41
C LYS A 53 -14.42 11.34 1.87
N GLU A 54 -13.86 12.39 1.27
CA GLU A 54 -14.35 13.75 1.51
C GLU A 54 -15.79 13.89 1.01
N ALA A 55 -16.65 14.47 1.85
CA ALA A 55 -18.01 14.77 1.44
C ALA A 55 -17.97 15.80 0.30
N LEU A 56 -18.72 15.55 -0.78
CA LEU A 56 -18.96 16.59 -1.77
C LEU A 56 -19.87 17.62 -1.11
N ASN A 57 -19.32 18.79 -0.78
CA ASN A 57 -20.15 19.95 -0.50
C ASN A 57 -20.85 20.30 -1.83
N GLN A 58 -22.15 20.04 -1.89
CA GLN A 58 -23.01 20.60 -2.92
C GLN A 58 -23.31 22.04 -2.49
N ASP A 59 -22.43 22.96 -2.87
CA ASP A 59 -22.78 24.39 -2.91
C ASP A 59 -23.64 24.66 -4.16
#